data_AF-A0A4R7DQJ8-F1
#
_entry.id   AF-A0A4R7DQJ8-F1
#
_cell.length_a   1.000
_cell.length_b   1.000
_cell.length_c   1.000
_cell.angle_alpha   90.00
_cell.angle_beta   90.00
_cell.angle_gamma   90.00
#
_symmetry.space_group_name_H-M   'P 1'
#
loop_
_entity.id
_entity.type
_entity.pdbx_description
1 polymer ?
#
loop_
_entity_poly.entity_id
_entity_poly.type
_entity_poly.pdbx_seq_one_letter_code
_entity_poly.pdbx_strand_id
1 'polypeptide(L)' 'MIRYFFIIPLLLSLIWLLYLRANGWSIKQGYKGFVYIAVISAVIAAFYTAMMFLTGR' A
#
# COMPACT_ATOMS: atom_id res chain seq x y z
N MET A 1 -16.17 -7.01 -5.08
CA MET A 1 -14.86 -7.69 -4.96
C MET A 1 -13.71 -6.79 -4.49
N ILE A 2 -13.86 -5.45 -4.45
CA ILE A 2 -12.79 -4.50 -4.07
C ILE A 2 -12.60 -4.38 -2.54
N ARG A 3 -13.52 -4.92 -1.73
CA ARG A 3 -13.58 -4.74 -0.27
C ARG A 3 -12.28 -5.09 0.48
N TYR A 4 -11.44 -5.99 -0.05
CA TYR A 4 -10.21 -6.42 0.62
C TYR A 4 -8.92 -5.81 0.03
N PHE A 5 -9.01 -4.94 -0.98
CA PHE A 5 -7.83 -4.30 -1.56
C PHE A 5 -7.07 -3.42 -0.56
N PHE A 6 -7.74 -2.87 0.45
CA PHE A 6 -7.09 -2.10 1.52
C PHE A 6 -6.26 -2.96 2.47
N ILE A 7 -6.48 -4.28 2.52
CA ILE A 7 -5.73 -5.20 3.38
C ILE A 7 -4.29 -5.35 2.88
N ILE A 8 -4.09 -5.30 1.55
CA ILE A 8 -2.78 -5.43 0.90
C ILE A 8 -1.77 -4.37 1.39
N PRO A 9 -2.04 -3.05 1.31
CA PRO A 9 -1.13 -2.04 1.84
C PRO A 9 -0.93 -2.14 3.35
N LEU A 10 -1.94 -2.61 4.09
CA LEU A 10 -1.85 -2.78 5.54
C LEU A 10 -0.87 -3.91 5.91
N LEU A 11 -0.98 -5.05 5.23
CA LEU A 11 -0.06 -6.18 5.40
C LEU A 11 1.35 -5.81 4.95
N LEU A 12 1.51 -5.16 3.80
CA LEU A 12 2.81 -4.66 3.31
C LEU A 12 3.45 -3.69 4.32
N SER A 13 2.66 -2.78 4.90
CA SER A 13 3.15 -1.85 5.92
C SER A 13 3.58 -2.59 7.20
N LEU A 14 2.86 -3.64 7.59
CA LEU A 14 3.22 -4.46 8.75
C LEU A 14 4.52 -5.24 8.51
N ILE A 15 4.67 -5.85 7.32
CA ILE A 15 5.89 -6.54 6.92
C ILE A 15 7.07 -5.57 6.88
N TRP A 16 6.88 -4.37 6.33
CA TRP A 16 7.91 -3.33 6.30
C TRP A 16 8.30 -2.88 7.71
N LEU A 17 7.33 -2.73 8.63
CA LEU A 17 7.62 -2.42 10.02
C LEU A 17 8.44 -3.52 10.71
N LEU A 18 8.10 -4.79 10.48
CA LEU A 18 8.87 -5.92 11.00
C LEU A 18 10.29 -5.95 10.43
N TYR A 19 10.43 -5.67 9.13
CA TYR A 19 11.73 -5.55 8.48
C TYR A 19 12.59 -4.45 9.10
N LEU A 20 12.03 -3.26 9.34
CA LEU A 20 12.77 -2.17 10.00
C LEU A 20 13.21 -2.57 11.40
N ARG A 21 12.32 -3.19 12.19
CA ARG A 21 12.65 -3.67 13.54
C ARG A 21 13.73 -4.74 13.53
N ALA A 22 13.67 -5.70 12.61
CA ALA A 22 14.66 -6.77 12.48
C ALA A 22 16.05 -6.24 12.11
N ASN A 23 16.12 -5.12 11.38
CA ASN A 23 17.38 -4.48 11.00
C ASN A 23 17.82 -3.35 11.98
N GLY A 24 17.09 -3.16 13.09
CA GLY A 24 17.39 -2.10 14.07
C GLY A 24 17.16 -0.67 13.56
N TRP A 25 16.40 -0.50 12.48
CA TRP A 25 16.11 0.80 11.88
C TRP A 25 14.90 1.45 12.53
N SER A 26 14.99 2.75 12.73
CA SER A 26 13.86 3.56 13.20
C SER A 26 12.81 3.74 12.10
N ILE A 27 11.56 3.96 12.50
CA ILE A 27 10.45 4.24 11.57
C ILE A 27 10.75 5.47 10.69
N LYS A 28 11.47 6.48 11.22
CA LYS A 28 11.90 7.65 10.44
C LYS A 28 12.83 7.28 9.29
N GLN A 29 13.77 6.36 9.50
CA GLN A 29 14.68 5.90 8.45
C GLN A 29 13.94 5.11 7.36
N GLY A 30 12.93 4.32 7.76
CA GLY A 30 12.10 3.54 6.85
C GLY A 30 10.91 4.27 6.23
N TYR A 31 10.74 5.58 6.46
CA TYR A 31 9.56 6.34 6.03
C TYR A 31 9.29 6.22 4.53
N LYS A 32 10.34 6.22 3.70
CA LYS A 32 10.22 6.08 2.24
C LYS A 32 9.49 4.80 1.84
N GLY A 33 9.73 3.68 2.53
CA GLY A 33 9.07 2.41 2.23
C GLY A 33 7.56 2.47 2.45
N PHE A 34 7.11 3.11 3.53
CA PHE A 34 5.68 3.36 3.76
C PHE A 34 5.06 4.25 2.68
N VAL A 35 5.77 5.29 2.24
CA VAL A 35 5.33 6.14 1.13
C VAL A 35 5.19 5.34 -0.16
N TYR A 36 6.16 4.49 -0.50
CA TYR A 36 6.09 3.64 -1.69
C TYR A 36 4.88 2.70 -1.65
N ILE A 37 4.66 2.02 -0.52
CA ILE A 37 3.51 1.13 -0.32
C ILE A 37 2.19 1.90 -0.50
N ALA A 38 2.09 3.09 0.10
CA ALA A 38 0.90 3.93 0.00
C ALA A 38 0.65 4.43 -1.43
N VAL A 39 1.68 4.94 -2.12
CA VAL A 39 1.57 5.48 -3.49
C VAL A 39 1.18 4.37 -4.47
N ILE A 40 1.87 3.22 -4.45
CA ILE A 40 1.56 2.11 -5.35
C ILE A 40 0.12 1.62 -5.13
N SER A 41 -0.29 1.48 -3.87
CA SER A 41 -1.64 1.03 -3.55
C SER A 41 -2.71 2.05 -3.95
N ALA A 42 -2.43 3.34 -3.79
CA ALA A 42 -3.32 4.42 -4.24
C ALA A 42 -3.44 4.45 -5.77
N VAL A 43 -2.33 4.28 -6.51
CA VAL A 43 -2.34 4.21 -7.98
C VAL A 43 -3.18 3.04 -8.47
N ILE A 44 -3.00 1.85 -7.87
CA ILE A 44 -3.78 0.66 -8.22
C ILE A 44 -5.26 0.87 -7.93
N ALA A 45 -5.60 1.42 -6.75
CA ALA A 45 -6.98 1.72 -6.39
C ALA A 45 -7.61 2.72 -7.37
N ALA A 46 -6.92 3.82 -7.67
CA ALA A 46 -7.37 4.82 -8.63
C ALA A 46 -7.57 4.24 -10.03
N PHE A 47 -6.66 3.37 -10.48
CA PHE A 47 -6.78 2.69 -11.76
C PHE A 47 -8.03 1.80 -11.81
N TYR A 48 -8.25 0.94 -10.81
CA TYR A 48 -9.45 0.09 -10.77
C TYR A 48 -10.74 0.89 -10.64
N THR A 49 -10.74 1.97 -9.86
CA THR A 49 -11.87 2.90 -9.79
C THR A 49 -12.15 3.54 -11.14
N ALA A 50 -11.13 4.04 -11.85
CA ALA A 50 -11.27 4.61 -13.18
C ALA A 50 -11.82 3.59 -14.18
N MET A 51 -11.27 2.37 -14.18
CA MET A 51 -11.78 1.28 -15.02
C MET A 51 -13.24 0.93 -14.71
N MET A 52 -13.64 0.95 -13.43
CA MET A 52 -15.03 0.73 -13.06
C MET A 52 -15.97 1.83 -13.59
N PHE A 53 -15.51 3.08 -13.61
CA PHE A 53 -16.27 4.18 -14.21
C PHE A 53 -16.34 4.10 -15.75
N LEU A 54 -15.25 3.65 -16.40
CA LEU A 54 -15.17 3.57 -17.85
C LEU A 54 -15.91 2.36 -18.42
N THR A 55 -15.86 1.22 -17.74
CA THR A 55 -16.47 -0.05 -18.16
C THR A 55 -17.84 -0.30 -17.53
N GLY A 56 -18.20 0.45 -16.48
CA GLY A 56 -19.48 0.35 -15.76
C GLY A 56 -20.62 1.14 -16.40
N ARG A 57 -20.61 1.35 -17.72
CA ARG A 57 -21.75 1.79 -18.54
C ARG A 57 -22.20 0.65 -19.43
#